data_AF-A0A1C6F742-F1
#
_entry.id   AF-A0A1C6F742-F1
#
_cell.length_a   1.000
_cell.length_b   1.000
_cell.length_c   1.000
_cell.angle_alpha   90.00
_cell.angle_beta   90.00
_cell.angle_gamma   90.00
#
_symmetry.space_group_name_H-M   'P 1'
#
loop_
_entity.id
_entity.type
_entity.pdbx_description
1 polymer ?
#
loop_
_entity_poly.entity_id
_entity_poly.type
_entity_poly.pdbx_seq_one_letter_code
_entity_poly.pdbx_strand_id
1 'polypeptide(L)'
;MNDIILGRKLRNAIEKHIQGMEYHLHTINVNGSKRGCSGFIRNPNNNAIVYVNTEISTYVLRYMYRYADNLKDYTGYHNRFASTLIELSSNIAKLLEVPVNQTRDVRI
;
A
#
# COMPACT_ATOMS: atom_id res chain seq x y z
N MET A 1 -14.69 11.97 8.08
CA MET A 1 -15.09 11.64 6.70
C MET A 1 -13.87 11.02 6.03
N ASN A 2 -13.93 9.75 5.63
CA ASN A 2 -12.75 9.08 5.07
C ASN A 2 -12.67 9.35 3.57
N ASP A 3 -11.59 9.99 3.14
CA ASP A 3 -11.36 10.37 1.75
C ASP A 3 -11.13 9.16 0.84
N ILE A 4 -11.70 9.17 -0.36
CA ILE A 4 -11.33 8.20 -1.40
C ILE A 4 -9.89 8.47 -1.85
N ILE A 5 -9.00 7.49 -1.66
CA ILE A 5 -7.60 7.56 -2.08
C ILE A 5 -7.43 6.78 -3.37
N LEU A 6 -7.25 7.49 -4.49
CA LEU A 6 -6.91 6.91 -5.78
C LEU A 6 -5.40 6.79 -5.98
N GLY A 7 -4.98 5.98 -6.95
CA GLY A 7 -3.56 5.66 -7.18
C GLY A 7 -2.65 6.88 -7.32
N ARG A 8 -3.08 7.91 -8.06
CA ARG A 8 -2.30 9.16 -8.23
C ARG A 8 -2.17 9.94 -6.91
N LYS A 9 -3.23 10.01 -6.09
CA LYS A 9 -3.21 10.69 -4.79
C LYS A 9 -2.26 9.97 -3.82
N LEU A 10 -2.31 8.64 -3.79
CA LEU A 10 -1.40 7.83 -2.98
C LEU A 10 0.05 7.98 -3.42
N ARG A 11 0.32 7.83 -4.73
CA ARG A 11 1.66 8.02 -5.31
C ARG A 11 2.27 9.35 -4.92
N ASN A 12 1.55 10.45 -5.16
CA ASN A 12 2.04 11.79 -4.83
C ASN A 12 2.32 11.96 -3.32
N ALA A 13 1.57 11.29 -2.45
CA ALA A 13 1.79 11.33 -1.01
C ALA A 13 3.04 10.54 -0.60
N ILE A 14 3.28 9.37 -1.20
CA ILE A 14 4.47 8.55 -0.96
C ILE A 14 5.73 9.23 -1.49
N GLU A 15 5.66 9.86 -2.66
CA GLU A 15 6.78 10.59 -3.27
C GLU A 15 7.29 11.77 -2.43
N LYS A 16 6.50 12.25 -1.45
CA LYS A 16 6.96 13.24 -0.45
C LYS A 16 7.89 12.65 0.60
N HIS A 17 7.87 11.33 0.78
CA HIS A 17 8.70 10.61 1.75
C HIS A 17 9.85 9.88 1.06
N ILE A 18 9.57 9.20 -0.06
CA ILE A 18 10.56 8.42 -0.80
C ILE A 18 10.29 8.48 -2.31
N GLN A 19 11.32 8.80 -3.10
CA GLN A 19 11.23 8.96 -4.54
C GLN A 19 11.76 7.73 -5.30
N GLY A 20 11.38 7.58 -6.56
CA GLY A 20 11.92 6.54 -7.44
C GLY A 20 11.32 5.14 -7.23
N MET A 21 10.15 5.03 -6.62
CA MET A 21 9.43 3.76 -6.47
C MET A 21 8.71 3.35 -7.77
N GLU A 22 8.59 2.05 -8.00
CA GLU A 22 7.76 1.46 -9.05
C GLU A 22 6.32 1.28 -8.53
N TYR A 23 5.33 1.79 -9.26
CA TYR A 23 3.93 1.78 -8.85
C TYR A 23 3.09 0.88 -9.77
N HIS A 24 2.55 -0.21 -9.22
CA HIS A 24 1.63 -1.13 -9.88
C HIS A 24 0.25 -1.03 -9.23
N LEU A 25 -0.35 0.16 -9.30
CA LEU A 25 -1.63 0.47 -8.66
C LEU A 25 -2.78 0.47 -9.67
N HIS A 26 -3.88 -0.19 -9.32
CA HIS A 26 -5.11 -0.23 -10.08
C HIS A 26 -6.23 0.50 -9.34
N THR A 27 -7.07 1.24 -10.07
CA THR A 27 -8.24 1.88 -9.47
C THR A 27 -9.30 0.82 -9.19
N ILE A 28 -9.85 0.82 -7.98
CA ILE A 28 -10.97 -0.04 -7.62
C ILE A 28 -12.26 0.67 -8.03
N ASN A 29 -12.99 0.06 -8.94
CA ASN A 29 -14.27 0.54 -9.44
C ASN A 29 -15.34 -0.53 -9.23
N VAL A 30 -16.41 -0.18 -8.53
CA VAL A 30 -17.53 -1.09 -8.26
C VAL A 30 -18.80 -0.40 -8.70
N ASN A 31 -19.53 -1.03 -9.62
CA ASN A 31 -20.77 -0.48 -10.19
C ASN A 31 -20.60 0.95 -10.74
N GLY A 32 -19.47 1.23 -11.40
CA GLY A 32 -19.15 2.55 -11.95
C GLY A 32 -18.67 3.58 -10.93
N SER A 33 -18.70 3.27 -9.64
CA SER A 33 -18.21 4.15 -8.57
C SER A 33 -16.76 3.81 -8.19
N LYS A 34 -15.89 4.82 -8.22
CA LYS A 34 -14.51 4.70 -7.72
C LYS A 34 -14.52 4.55 -6.21
N ARG A 35 -13.87 3.51 -5.69
CA ARG A 35 -13.81 3.22 -4.24
C ARG A 35 -12.42 3.36 -3.63
N GLY A 36 -11.38 3.40 -4.45
CA GLY A 36 -10.00 3.50 -3.99
C GLY A 36 -9.03 2.97 -5.04
N CYS A 37 -7.91 2.44 -4.59
CA CYS A 37 -6.95 1.71 -5.38
C CYS A 37 -6.36 0.54 -4.61
N SER A 38 -5.91 -0.47 -5.34
CA SER A 38 -5.13 -1.58 -4.80
C SER A 38 -3.98 -1.93 -5.72
N GLY A 39 -2.96 -2.56 -5.17
CA GLY A 39 -1.84 -3.08 -5.95
C GLY A 39 -0.54 -3.02 -5.17
N PHE A 40 0.56 -2.96 -5.91
CA PHE A 40 1.89 -3.10 -5.35
C PHE A 40 2.74 -1.86 -5.57
N ILE A 41 3.63 -1.61 -4.63
CA ILE A 41 4.65 -0.57 -4.71
C ILE A 41 5.97 -1.27 -4.45
N ARG A 42 6.94 -1.08 -5.34
CA ARG A 42 8.24 -1.73 -5.26
C ARG A 42 9.34 -0.70 -5.20
N ASN A 43 10.28 -0.90 -4.28
CA ASN A 43 11.52 -0.17 -4.25
C ASN A 43 12.55 -0.90 -5.13
N PRO A 44 12.98 -0.31 -6.27
CA PRO A 44 13.92 -0.98 -7.18
C PRO A 44 15.33 -1.15 -6.58
N ASN A 45 15.70 -0.37 -5.55
CA ASN A 45 17.06 -0.38 -4.98
C ASN A 45 17.31 -1.57 -4.04
N ASN A 46 16.29 -1.96 -3.26
CA ASN A 46 16.41 -3.03 -2.27
C ASN A 46 15.39 -4.17 -2.48
N ASN A 47 14.57 -4.07 -3.54
CA ASN A 47 13.53 -5.03 -3.91
C ASN A 47 12.43 -5.22 -2.85
N ALA A 48 12.25 -4.28 -1.91
CA ALA A 48 11.12 -4.28 -0.98
C ALA A 48 9.81 -4.06 -1.75
N ILE A 49 8.78 -4.85 -1.46
CA ILE A 49 7.46 -4.73 -2.10
C ILE A 49 6.39 -4.62 -1.02
N VAL A 50 5.49 -3.65 -1.21
CA VAL A 50 4.34 -3.42 -0.34
C VAL A 50 3.07 -3.56 -1.15
N TYR A 51 2.17 -4.42 -0.69
CA TYR A 51 0.80 -4.45 -1.15
C TYR A 51 -0.03 -3.41 -0.40
N VAL A 52 -0.93 -2.72 -1.10
CA VAL A 52 -1.84 -1.74 -0.53
C VAL A 52 -3.26 -1.95 -1.07
N ASN A 53 -4.25 -1.74 -0.22
CA ASN A 53 -5.66 -1.62 -0.58
C ASN A 53 -6.28 -0.44 0.16
N THR A 54 -6.76 0.55 -0.58
CA THR A 54 -7.42 1.74 -0.04
C THR A 54 -8.95 1.70 -0.17
N GLU A 55 -9.54 0.64 -0.74
CA GLU A 55 -10.98 0.43 -0.62
C GLU A 55 -11.33 0.18 0.84
N ILE A 56 -12.18 1.04 1.38
CA ILE A 56 -12.68 0.92 2.74
C ILE A 56 -13.82 -0.10 2.72
N SER A 57 -13.60 -1.24 3.37
CA SER A 57 -14.67 -2.21 3.59
C SER A 57 -15.55 -1.76 4.76
N THR A 58 -16.79 -2.24 4.81
CA THR A 58 -17.71 -2.00 5.93
C THR A 58 -17.23 -2.61 7.24
N TYR A 59 -16.35 -3.61 7.19
CA TYR A 59 -15.83 -4.33 8.37
C TYR A 59 -14.53 -3.71 8.89
N VAL A 60 -13.68 -3.24 7.99
CA VAL A 60 -12.38 -2.66 8.28
C VAL A 60 -12.40 -1.24 7.72
N LEU A 61 -12.78 -0.29 8.56
CA LEU A 61 -12.92 1.14 8.24
C LEU A 61 -11.56 1.86 8.08
N ARG A 62 -10.53 1.15 7.59
CA ARG A 62 -9.14 1.57 7.50
C ARG A 62 -8.52 1.09 6.20
N TYR A 63 -7.50 1.81 5.73
CA TYR A 63 -6.69 1.38 4.59
C TYR A 63 -5.75 0.27 5.01
N MET A 64 -5.63 -0.76 4.18
CA MET A 64 -4.79 -1.92 4.45
C MET A 64 -3.49 -1.83 3.66
N TYR A 65 -2.38 -2.21 4.28
CA TYR A 65 -1.10 -2.35 3.62
C TYR A 65 -0.26 -3.43 4.31
N ARG A 66 0.67 -4.06 3.60
CA ARG A 66 1.55 -5.11 4.13
C ARG A 66 2.72 -5.39 3.19
N TYR A 67 3.71 -6.13 3.68
CA TYR A 67 4.75 -6.65 2.79
C TYR A 67 4.19 -7.67 1.79
N ALA A 68 4.92 -7.83 0.69
CA ALA A 68 4.65 -8.82 -0.34
C ALA A 68 5.98 -9.36 -0.86
N ASP A 69 6.02 -10.64 -1.23
CA ASP A 69 7.24 -11.24 -1.83
C ASP A 69 7.42 -10.84 -3.30
N ASN A 70 6.31 -10.61 -4.00
CA ASN A 70 6.28 -10.31 -5.42
C ASN A 70 5.01 -9.54 -5.81
N LEU A 71 4.96 -9.06 -7.06
CA LEU A 71 3.84 -8.27 -7.61
C LEU A 71 2.55 -9.07 -7.87
N LYS A 72 2.44 -10.28 -7.33
CA LYS A 72 1.26 -11.15 -7.39
C LYS A 72 0.93 -11.77 -6.03
N ASP A 73 1.60 -11.33 -4.96
CA ASP A 73 1.40 -11.87 -3.62
C ASP A 73 0.22 -11.18 -2.92
N TYR A 74 -0.96 -11.77 -3.06
CA TYR A 74 -2.19 -11.34 -2.38
C TYR A 74 -2.46 -12.10 -1.09
N THR A 75 -1.52 -12.92 -0.63
CA THR A 75 -1.69 -13.82 0.53
C THR A 75 -0.73 -13.54 1.67
N GLY A 76 0.44 -12.96 1.38
CA GLY A 76 1.54 -12.88 2.33
C GLY A 76 1.40 -11.82 3.41
N TYR A 77 2.20 -11.99 4.46
CA TYR A 77 2.49 -11.07 5.58
C TYR A 77 1.32 -10.52 6.40
N HIS A 78 1.64 -10.02 7.58
CA HIS A 78 0.66 -9.42 8.48
C HIS A 78 0.03 -8.16 7.89
N ASN A 79 -1.32 -8.15 7.88
CA ASN A 79 -2.09 -6.98 7.52
C ASN A 79 -1.82 -5.84 8.51
N ARG A 80 -1.40 -4.69 7.99
CA ARG A 80 -1.32 -3.43 8.72
C ARG A 80 -2.42 -2.50 8.25
N PHE A 81 -2.80 -1.58 9.11
CA PHE A 81 -3.90 -0.66 8.85
C PHE A 81 -3.52 0.79 9.14
N ALA A 82 -4.02 1.71 8.34
CA ALA A 82 -3.88 3.15 8.54
C ALA A 82 -5.26 3.82 8.37
N SER A 83 -5.50 4.88 9.14
CA SER A 83 -6.79 5.59 9.13
C SER A 83 -6.75 6.84 8.25
N THR A 84 -5.56 7.37 7.95
CA THR A 84 -5.38 8.60 7.18
C THR A 84 -4.39 8.41 6.04
N LEU A 85 -4.46 9.28 5.02
CA LEU A 85 -3.50 9.27 3.91
C LEU A 85 -2.06 9.53 4.39
N ILE A 86 -1.89 10.46 5.35
CA ILE A 86 -0.56 10.84 5.88
C ILE A 86 0.08 9.65 6.60
N GLU A 87 -0.69 8.99 7.45
CA GLU A 87 -0.25 7.78 8.16
C GLU A 87 0.07 6.65 7.17
N LEU A 88 -0.82 6.42 6.19
CA LEU A 88 -0.63 5.40 5.16
C LEU A 88 0.65 5.63 4.35
N SER A 89 0.85 6.85 3.81
CA SER A 89 2.01 7.15 2.98
C SER A 89 3.32 7.08 3.77
N SER A 90 3.33 7.59 5.00
CA SER A 90 4.51 7.54 5.86
C SER A 90 4.88 6.09 6.22
N ASN A 91 3.89 5.26 6.57
CA ASN A 91 4.16 3.87 6.95
C ASN A 91 4.57 3.03 5.74
N ILE A 92 3.96 3.20 4.57
CA ILE A 92 4.40 2.52 3.34
C ILE A 92 5.85 2.89 3.01
N ALA A 93 6.23 4.15 3.12
CA ALA A 93 7.61 4.59 2.86
C ALA A 93 8.61 3.88 3.79
N LYS A 94 8.34 3.82 5.09
CA LYS A 94 9.19 3.10 6.07
C LYS A 94 9.36 1.62 5.72
N LEU A 95 8.29 0.96 5.27
CA LEU A 95 8.35 -0.44 4.85
C LEU A 95 9.21 -0.61 3.59
N LEU A 96 9.14 0.33 2.65
CA LEU A 96 9.91 0.29 1.40
C LEU A 96 11.40 0.56 1.61
N GLU A 97 11.79 1.23 2.69
CA GLU A 97 13.20 1.46 3.05
C GLU A 97 13.91 0.18 3.53
N VAL A 98 13.17 -0.72 4.18
CA VAL A 98 13.72 -1.96 4.76
C VAL A 98 13.29 -3.16 3.93
N PRO A 99 14.22 -3.90 3.28
CA PRO A 99 13.88 -5.08 2.52
C PRO A 99 13.36 -6.20 3.42
N VAL A 100 12.38 -6.97 2.92
CA VAL A 100 11.57 -7.88 3.74
C VAL A 100 12.40 -8.92 4.52
N ASN A 101 13.51 -9.36 3.93
CA ASN A 101 14.46 -10.31 4.51
C ASN A 101 15.22 -9.77 5.74
N GLN A 102 15.23 -8.46 5.95
CA GLN A 102 15.84 -7.79 7.10
C GLN A 102 14.79 -7.39 8.15
N THR A 103 13.51 -7.56 7.85
CA THR A 103 12.42 -7.24 8.78
C THR A 103 12.15 -8.43 9.69
N ARG A 104 11.59 -8.16 10.87
CA ARG A 104 11.01 -9.19 11.75
C ARG A 104 9.55 -9.49 11.43
N ASP A 105 9.10 -9.20 10.20
CA ASP A 105 7.70 -9.40 9.85
C ASP A 105 7.40 -10.86 9.55
N VAL A 106 6.23 -11.32 9.99
CA VAL A 106 5.86 -12.73 9.93
C VAL A 106 4.84 -12.94 8.81
N ARG A 107 5.01 -14.02 8.04
CA ARG A 107 4.04 -14.45 7.03
C ARG A 107 2.82 -15.08 7.72
N ILE A 108 1.61 -14.73 7.28
CA ILE A 108 0.36 -15.37 7.71
C ILE A 108 0.09 -16.60 6.83
#